data_AF-A0A7R9LPQ5-F1
#
_entry.id   AF-A0A7R9LPQ5-F1
#
_cell.length_a   1.000
_cell.length_b   1.000
_cell.length_c   1.000
_cell.angle_alpha   90.00
_cell.angle_beta   90.00
_cell.angle_gamma   90.00
#
_symmetry.space_group_name_H-M   'P 1'
#
loop_
_entity.id
_entity.type
_entity.pdbx_description
1 polymer ?
#
loop_
_entity_poly.entity_id
_entity_poly.type
_entity_poly.pdbx_seq_one_letter_code
_entity_poly.pdbx_strand_id
1 'polypeptide(L)'
;MNTLIMSQLNYENYYLCPEITTDSLDPYLRMIYSECLLITISFISLILHDGSLAWDTTALRHIPNIRIPSTQLYLPDLMSYNSVDYGSPRIINTNAIVYRNGNVLWVPPMTLKAMCRVNLKRWPFDEHICFIKFGSWTHDGYIMDVFPMNRTNPGLLNDIWKNTEFDISYINVTRDVKFYD
;
A
#
# COMPACT_ATOMS: atom_id res chain seq x y z
N MET A 1 39.93 5.84 -18.79
CA MET A 1 39.55 4.46 -18.42
C MET A 1 38.13 4.51 -17.88
N ASN A 2 37.14 4.20 -18.71
CA ASN A 2 35.77 3.99 -18.26
C ASN A 2 35.36 2.59 -18.71
N THR A 3 34.83 1.80 -17.79
CA THR A 3 34.10 0.59 -18.13
C THR A 3 33.07 0.33 -17.02
N LEU A 4 31.79 0.43 -17.38
CA LEU A 4 30.71 -0.27 -16.71
C LEU A 4 29.94 -0.98 -17.82
N ILE A 5 30.11 -2.30 -17.86
CA ILE A 5 29.33 -3.22 -18.68
C ILE A 5 28.21 -3.72 -17.79
N MET A 6 26.96 -3.50 -18.19
CA MET A 6 25.80 -4.23 -17.67
C MET A 6 25.01 -4.71 -18.89
N SER A 7 25.17 -5.99 -19.21
CA SER A 7 24.49 -6.65 -20.31
C SER A 7 23.11 -7.17 -19.89
N GLN A 8 22.09 -6.64 -20.56
CA GLN A 8 20.87 -7.31 -21.04
C GLN A 8 19.85 -7.81 -20.00
N LEU A 9 18.81 -7.00 -19.79
CA LEU A 9 17.42 -7.48 -19.79
C LEU A 9 16.68 -6.73 -20.92
N ASN A 10 16.05 -7.50 -21.81
CA ASN A 10 15.47 -7.05 -23.07
C ASN A 10 14.52 -5.86 -22.91
N TYR A 11 14.94 -4.72 -23.46
CA TYR A 11 14.23 -3.44 -23.44
C TYR A 11 13.64 -3.17 -24.83
N GLU A 12 12.71 -4.02 -25.26
CA GLU A 12 12.00 -3.82 -26.53
C GLU A 12 10.70 -3.03 -26.29
N ASN A 13 10.83 -1.73 -26.59
CA ASN A 13 9.86 -0.84 -27.23
C ASN A 13 8.91 0.01 -26.35
N TYR A 14 9.20 1.33 -26.43
CA TYR A 14 8.47 2.54 -26.02
C TYR A 14 8.58 2.97 -24.55
N TYR A 15 9.72 3.61 -24.23
CA TYR A 15 9.79 4.63 -23.19
C TYR A 15 10.06 5.97 -23.87
N LEU A 16 9.01 6.73 -24.13
CA LEU A 16 9.07 8.14 -24.47
C LEU A 16 8.02 8.82 -23.60
N CYS A 17 8.43 9.41 -22.50
CA CYS A 17 7.62 10.40 -21.77
C CYS A 17 8.11 11.80 -22.17
N PRO A 18 7.50 12.45 -23.18
CA PRO A 18 7.61 13.89 -23.35
C PRO A 18 6.49 14.63 -22.59
N GLU A 19 6.78 15.88 -22.26
CA GLU A 19 6.10 16.77 -21.31
C GLU A 19 4.62 17.03 -21.61
N ILE A 20 3.75 16.79 -20.62
CA ILE A 20 2.47 17.47 -20.44
C ILE A 20 2.28 17.73 -18.94
N THR A 21 2.19 19.00 -18.57
CA THR A 21 1.81 19.46 -17.23
C THR A 21 0.36 19.91 -17.25
N THR A 22 -0.49 19.24 -16.49
CA THR A 22 -1.75 19.81 -15.98
C THR A 22 -1.89 19.41 -14.52
N ASP A 23 -1.57 20.33 -13.62
CA ASP A 23 -1.81 20.17 -12.19
C ASP A 23 -3.31 20.39 -11.90
N SER A 24 -4.06 19.31 -11.71
CA SER A 24 -5.33 19.33 -10.99
C SER A 24 -5.07 18.87 -9.55
N LEU A 25 -5.46 19.72 -8.59
CA LEU A 25 -5.31 19.50 -7.15
C LEU A 25 -6.45 18.60 -6.63
N ASP A 26 -6.44 17.32 -6.99
CA ASP A 26 -7.27 16.30 -6.36
C ASP A 26 -6.37 15.41 -5.45
N PRO A 27 -6.52 15.43 -4.11
CA PRO A 27 -5.49 14.92 -3.20
C PRO A 27 -5.40 13.38 -3.09
N TYR A 28 -6.40 12.61 -3.57
CA TYR A 28 -6.47 11.17 -3.29
C TYR A 28 -5.77 10.27 -4.31
N LEU A 29 -5.72 10.67 -5.58
CA LEU A 29 -5.12 9.90 -6.67
C LEU A 29 -4.54 10.90 -7.66
N ARG A 30 -3.26 10.77 -8.00
CA ARG A 30 -2.58 11.62 -8.96
C ARG A 30 -1.62 10.78 -9.78
N MET A 31 -1.71 10.88 -11.09
CA MET A 31 -0.76 10.25 -12.00
C MET A 31 0.15 11.32 -12.58
N ILE A 32 1.46 11.09 -12.53
CA ILE A 32 2.46 11.99 -13.11
C ILE A 32 3.08 11.27 -14.30
N TYR A 33 2.58 11.57 -15.50
CA TYR A 33 3.00 10.92 -16.75
C TYR A 33 4.49 11.07 -17.04
N SER A 34 5.05 12.26 -16.77
CA SER A 34 6.48 12.56 -16.98
C SER A 34 7.41 11.68 -16.14
N GLU A 35 6.93 11.17 -15.01
CA GLU A 35 7.70 10.37 -14.05
C GLU A 35 7.24 8.90 -13.98
N CYS A 36 6.23 8.49 -14.77
CA CYS A 36 5.60 7.18 -14.66
C CYS A 36 5.21 6.84 -13.20
N LEU A 37 4.62 7.82 -12.51
CA LEU A 37 4.42 7.77 -11.07
C LEU A 37 2.93 7.84 -10.72
N LEU A 38 2.48 6.88 -9.91
CA LEU A 38 1.18 6.94 -9.25
C LEU A 38 1.35 7.39 -7.81
N ILE A 39 0.66 8.44 -7.42
CA ILE A 39 0.58 8.93 -6.04
C ILE A 39 -0.87 8.77 -5.56
N THR A 40 -1.05 8.14 -4.40
CA THR A 40 -2.37 8.05 -3.78
C THR A 40 -2.29 8.19 -2.27
N ILE A 41 -3.29 8.83 -1.67
CA ILE A 41 -3.49 8.86 -0.23
C ILE A 41 -4.50 7.78 0.12
N SER A 42 -4.11 6.85 0.97
CA SER A 42 -4.92 5.70 1.37
C SER A 42 -4.72 5.37 2.83
N PHE A 43 -5.51 4.43 3.35
CA PHE A 43 -5.29 3.81 4.64
C PHE A 43 -5.16 2.31 4.43
N ILE A 44 -4.24 1.67 5.16
CA ILE A 44 -4.16 0.21 5.23
C ILE A 44 -4.86 -0.24 6.50
N SER A 45 -5.73 -1.25 6.43
CA SER A 45 -6.31 -1.86 7.63
C SER A 45 -5.55 -3.13 7.96
N LEU A 46 -4.86 -3.13 9.09
CA LEU A 46 -4.11 -4.26 9.59
C LEU A 46 -4.81 -4.85 10.81
N ILE A 47 -5.04 -6.15 10.74
CA ILE A 47 -5.65 -6.94 11.81
C ILE A 47 -4.67 -8.03 12.15
N LEU A 48 -4.24 -8.04 13.41
CA LEU A 48 -3.34 -9.03 13.98
C LEU A 48 -3.90 -9.52 15.31
N HIS A 49 -3.41 -10.65 15.76
CA HIS A 49 -3.74 -11.23 17.06
C HIS A 49 -2.46 -11.41 17.87
N ASP A 50 -2.46 -10.85 19.08
CA ASP A 50 -1.40 -11.02 20.05
C ASP A 50 -2.01 -11.43 21.39
N GLY A 51 -1.83 -12.71 21.73
CA GLY A 51 -2.35 -13.28 22.98
C GLY A 51 -1.75 -12.66 24.24
N SER A 52 -0.56 -12.04 24.16
CA SER A 52 0.05 -11.36 25.30
C SER A 52 -0.66 -10.06 25.69
N LEU A 53 -1.41 -9.47 24.74
CA LEU A 53 -2.22 -8.29 24.94
C LEU A 53 -3.64 -8.61 25.40
N ALA A 54 -3.99 -9.88 25.64
CA ALA A 54 -5.30 -10.25 26.14
C ALA A 54 -5.41 -10.04 27.67
N TRP A 55 -6.59 -9.62 28.15
CA TRP A 55 -6.83 -9.44 29.59
C TRP A 55 -8.17 -10.02 30.05
N ASP A 56 -8.13 -10.77 31.16
CA ASP A 56 -9.33 -11.34 31.81
C ASP A 56 -9.39 -11.03 33.32
N THR A 57 -8.70 -9.99 33.77
CA THR A 57 -8.74 -9.59 35.18
C THR A 57 -10.10 -8.98 35.53
N THR A 58 -10.62 -9.31 36.71
CA THR A 58 -11.89 -8.78 37.23
C THR A 58 -11.92 -7.25 37.25
N ALA A 59 -10.78 -6.61 37.54
CA ALA A 59 -10.61 -5.16 37.56
C ALA A 59 -10.76 -4.51 36.17
N LEU A 60 -10.35 -5.19 35.10
CA LEU A 60 -10.43 -4.68 33.72
C LEU A 60 -11.59 -5.31 32.95
N ARG A 61 -12.46 -6.10 33.59
CA ARG A 61 -13.56 -6.86 32.96
C ARG A 61 -14.62 -6.02 32.25
N HIS A 62 -14.67 -4.72 32.53
CA HIS A 62 -15.60 -3.77 31.89
C HIS A 62 -14.99 -2.98 30.72
N ILE A 63 -13.68 -3.09 30.46
CA ILE A 63 -13.00 -2.34 29.39
C ILE A 63 -12.90 -3.21 28.13
N PRO A 64 -13.72 -3.00 27.07
CA PRO A 64 -13.74 -3.89 25.91
C PRO A 64 -12.52 -3.73 24.99
N ASN A 65 -11.93 -2.53 24.97
CA ASN A 65 -10.76 -2.20 24.16
C ASN A 65 -10.05 -0.96 24.72
N ILE A 66 -8.78 -0.81 24.37
CA ILE A 66 -7.92 0.33 24.72
C ILE A 66 -7.22 0.85 23.46
N ARG A 67 -6.75 2.11 23.51
CA ARG A 67 -5.96 2.71 22.42
C ARG A 67 -4.52 2.79 22.89
N ILE A 68 -3.62 2.18 22.14
CA ILE A 68 -2.19 2.15 22.45
C ILE A 68 -1.44 2.75 21.26
N PRO A 69 -0.44 3.63 21.48
CA PRO A 69 0.43 4.10 20.40
C PRO A 69 1.04 2.92 19.65
N SER A 70 1.00 2.95 18.31
CA SER A 70 1.57 1.90 17.45
C SER A 70 3.04 1.60 17.76
N THR A 71 3.79 2.60 18.24
CA THR A 71 5.21 2.47 18.62
C THR A 71 5.45 1.60 19.86
N GLN A 72 4.41 1.28 20.63
CA GLN A 72 4.49 0.39 21.80
C GLN A 72 4.01 -1.04 21.49
N LEU A 73 3.58 -1.29 20.26
CA LEU A 73 3.08 -2.58 19.81
C LEU A 73 4.06 -3.19 18.81
N TYR A 74 4.13 -4.52 18.81
CA TYR A 74 4.70 -5.21 17.67
C TYR A 74 3.74 -5.08 16.48
N LEU A 75 4.22 -4.48 15.40
CA LEU A 75 3.50 -4.34 14.13
C LEU A 75 4.39 -4.88 13.01
N PRO A 76 3.81 -5.56 12.00
CA PRO A 76 4.59 -6.07 10.89
C PRO A 76 5.20 -4.93 10.08
N ASP A 77 6.40 -5.17 9.57
CA ASP A 77 7.17 -4.27 8.72
C ASP A 77 6.67 -4.27 7.27
N LEU A 78 5.38 -3.97 7.10
CA LEU A 78 4.75 -3.94 5.78
C LEU A 78 5.20 -2.71 4.99
N MET A 79 5.81 -2.96 3.84
CA MET A 79 6.30 -1.94 2.91
C MET A 79 5.80 -2.20 1.50
N SER A 80 5.77 -1.14 0.69
CA SER A 80 5.48 -1.25 -0.74
C SER A 80 6.77 -1.52 -1.52
N TYR A 81 6.88 -2.68 -2.16
CA TYR A 81 8.07 -3.12 -2.89
C TYR A 81 8.34 -2.33 -4.17
N ASN A 82 7.29 -1.81 -4.80
CA ASN A 82 7.41 -1.02 -6.02
C ASN A 82 7.24 0.48 -5.75
N SER A 83 7.50 0.90 -4.51
CA SER A 83 7.52 2.31 -4.17
C SER A 83 8.76 3.00 -4.75
N VAL A 84 8.64 4.26 -5.16
CA VAL A 84 9.81 5.08 -5.54
C VAL A 84 10.40 5.85 -4.37
N ASP A 85 9.73 5.84 -3.21
CA ASP A 85 10.10 6.61 -2.01
C ASP A 85 10.70 5.65 -0.96
N TYR A 86 11.85 5.06 -1.28
CA TYR A 86 12.54 4.06 -0.42
C TYR A 86 13.14 4.66 0.87
N GLY A 87 13.08 5.98 1.06
CA GLY A 87 13.73 6.70 2.17
C GLY A 87 12.81 7.11 3.33
N SER A 88 11.49 6.96 3.20
CA SER A 88 10.56 7.28 4.29
C SER A 88 9.24 6.52 4.12
N PRO A 89 8.91 5.55 4.99
CA PRO A 89 7.55 5.06 5.05
C PRO A 89 6.66 6.24 5.48
N ARG A 90 5.83 6.75 4.57
CA ARG A 90 4.82 7.79 4.87
C ARG A 90 3.63 7.22 5.65
N ILE A 91 3.85 6.17 6.44
CA ILE A 91 2.88 5.65 7.39
C ILE A 91 2.93 6.61 8.57
N ILE A 92 1.83 7.31 8.82
CA ILE A 92 1.72 8.14 10.01
C ILE A 92 1.41 7.20 11.17
N ASN A 93 2.29 7.18 12.18
CA ASN A 93 2.09 6.38 13.38
C ASN A 93 0.87 6.91 14.15
N THR A 94 -0.23 6.17 14.07
CA THR A 94 -1.47 6.40 14.82
C THR A 94 -1.58 5.44 16.00
N ASN A 95 -2.53 5.68 16.89
CA ASN A 95 -2.88 4.69 17.90
C ASN A 95 -3.56 3.49 17.24
N ALA A 96 -3.26 2.28 17.72
CA ALA A 96 -4.00 1.08 17.40
C ALA A 96 -5.07 0.81 18.46
N ILE A 97 -6.13 0.09 18.06
CA ILE A 97 -7.18 -0.38 18.95
C ILE A 97 -6.82 -1.81 19.34
N VAL A 98 -6.57 -2.03 20.63
CA VAL A 98 -6.35 -3.36 21.20
C VAL A 98 -7.63 -3.81 21.88
N TYR A 99 -8.15 -4.95 21.49
CA TYR A 99 -9.34 -5.58 22.06
C TYR A 99 -8.95 -6.54 23.18
N ARG A 100 -9.89 -6.73 24.12
CA ARG A 100 -9.72 -7.62 25.28
C ARG A 100 -9.16 -9.01 24.94
N ASN A 101 -9.55 -9.58 23.81
CA ASN A 101 -9.16 -10.92 23.38
C ASN A 101 -7.76 -10.99 22.74
N GLY A 102 -7.01 -9.89 22.72
CA GLY A 102 -5.70 -9.81 22.07
C GLY A 102 -5.75 -9.43 20.59
N ASN A 103 -6.94 -9.21 20.01
CA ASN A 103 -7.02 -8.68 18.65
C ASN A 103 -6.53 -7.23 18.63
N VAL A 104 -5.77 -6.87 17.61
CA VAL A 104 -5.31 -5.49 17.39
C VAL A 104 -5.75 -5.04 16.00
N LEU A 105 -6.41 -3.89 15.94
CA LEU A 105 -6.75 -3.20 14.70
C LEU A 105 -5.91 -1.93 14.60
N TRP A 106 -5.12 -1.83 13.54
CA TRP A 106 -4.31 -0.65 13.25
C TRP A 106 -4.61 -0.16 11.82
N VAL A 107 -5.00 1.11 11.71
CA VAL A 107 -5.41 1.73 10.44
C VAL A 107 -4.66 3.04 10.24
N PRO A 108 -3.36 3.00 9.88
CA PRO A 108 -2.60 4.22 9.62
C PRO A 108 -2.95 4.80 8.25
N PRO A 109 -3.07 6.14 8.13
CA PRO A 109 -3.07 6.79 6.84
C PRO A 109 -1.65 6.74 6.25
N MET A 110 -1.58 6.58 4.94
CA MET A 110 -0.34 6.54 4.20
C MET A 110 -0.44 7.22 2.84
N THR A 111 0.67 7.79 2.39
CA THR A 111 0.83 8.21 1.00
C THR A 111 1.64 7.17 0.25
N LEU A 112 1.04 6.56 -0.76
CA LEU A 112 1.68 5.58 -1.63
C LEU A 112 2.18 6.28 -2.87
N LYS A 113 3.45 6.04 -3.19
CA LYS A 113 4.11 6.50 -4.41
C LYS A 113 4.69 5.28 -5.10
N ALA A 114 4.05 4.81 -6.15
CA ALA A 114 4.41 3.57 -6.83
C ALA A 114 4.73 3.82 -8.31
N MET A 115 5.73 3.11 -8.84
CA MET A 115 5.97 3.12 -10.29
C MET A 115 4.74 2.54 -11.00
N CYS A 116 4.22 3.27 -11.97
CA CYS A 116 3.14 2.82 -12.83
C CYS A 116 3.50 3.01 -14.30
N ARG A 117 3.37 1.94 -15.08
CA ARG A 117 3.59 2.00 -16.52
C ARG A 117 2.39 2.67 -17.19
N VAL A 118 2.61 3.88 -17.70
CA VAL A 118 1.60 4.60 -18.49
C VAL A 118 1.54 4.06 -19.92
N ASN A 119 0.37 4.11 -20.52
CA ASN A 119 0.11 3.66 -21.89
C ASN A 119 -0.66 4.73 -22.67
N LEU A 120 0.06 5.58 -23.39
CA LEU A 120 -0.49 6.73 -24.10
C LEU A 120 -1.09 6.41 -25.48
N LYS A 121 -1.30 5.12 -25.81
CA LYS A 121 -1.76 4.71 -27.15
C LYS A 121 -3.10 5.34 -27.56
N ARG A 122 -3.95 5.68 -26.59
CA ARG A 122 -5.31 6.22 -26.81
C ARG A 122 -5.53 7.59 -26.16
N TRP A 123 -4.45 8.30 -25.81
CA TRP A 123 -4.55 9.62 -25.20
C TRP A 123 -5.51 10.53 -25.99
N PRO A 124 -6.43 11.27 -25.35
CA PRO A 124 -6.63 11.46 -23.90
C PRO A 124 -7.62 10.47 -23.24
N PHE A 125 -7.96 9.36 -23.90
CA PHE A 125 -8.86 8.30 -23.41
C PHE A 125 -8.08 7.01 -23.14
N ASP A 126 -6.89 7.15 -22.60
CA ASP A 126 -5.97 6.07 -22.27
C ASP A 126 -6.38 5.29 -21.03
N GLU A 127 -5.88 4.06 -20.95
CA GLU A 127 -6.12 3.15 -19.84
C GLU A 127 -4.78 2.72 -19.25
N HIS A 128 -4.71 2.68 -17.92
CA HIS A 128 -3.48 2.38 -17.20
C HIS A 128 -3.71 1.26 -16.20
N ILE A 129 -2.75 0.34 -16.15
CA ILE A 129 -2.74 -0.76 -15.19
C ILE A 129 -1.55 -0.52 -14.26
N CYS A 130 -1.85 0.01 -13.08
CA CYS A 130 -0.87 0.22 -12.03
C CYS A 130 -0.93 -0.92 -11.01
N PHE A 131 0.22 -1.33 -10.52
CA PHE A 131 0.31 -2.32 -9.44
C PHE A 131 0.82 -1.63 -8.18
N ILE A 132 0.36 -2.09 -7.02
CA ILE A 132 0.94 -1.71 -5.72
C ILE A 132 1.18 -3.03 -4.99
N LYS A 133 2.44 -3.32 -4.67
CA LYS A 133 2.84 -4.58 -4.06
C LYS A 133 3.26 -4.36 -2.61
N PHE A 134 2.47 -4.88 -1.67
CA PHE A 134 2.83 -4.87 -0.26
C PHE A 134 3.39 -6.22 0.19
N GLY A 135 4.28 -6.18 1.16
CA GLY A 135 4.68 -7.34 1.95
C GLY A 135 5.66 -6.95 3.05
N SER A 136 6.02 -7.93 3.88
CA SER A 136 7.03 -7.72 4.92
C SER A 136 8.40 -7.57 4.27
N TRP A 137 9.18 -6.60 4.73
CA TRP A 137 10.53 -6.40 4.21
C TRP A 137 11.52 -7.47 4.72
N THR A 138 11.35 -7.90 5.97
CA THR A 138 12.31 -8.76 6.69
C THR A 138 11.81 -10.18 6.93
N HIS A 139 10.50 -10.44 6.83
CA HIS A 139 9.91 -11.75 7.05
C HIS A 139 9.45 -12.38 5.74
N ASP A 140 9.67 -13.69 5.64
CA ASP A 140 9.20 -14.51 4.54
C ASP A 140 7.91 -15.25 4.92
N GLY A 141 7.42 -16.11 4.01
CA GLY A 141 6.20 -16.88 4.21
C GLY A 141 6.24 -17.91 5.35
N TYR A 142 7.41 -18.26 5.90
CA TYR A 142 7.48 -19.15 7.07
C TYR A 142 7.17 -18.41 8.37
N ILE A 143 7.56 -17.14 8.46
CA ILE A 143 7.42 -16.35 9.68
C ILE A 143 6.14 -15.53 9.67
N MET A 144 5.79 -14.96 8.51
CA MET A 144 4.65 -14.06 8.39
C MET A 144 3.80 -14.40 7.17
N ASP A 145 2.54 -14.71 7.43
CA ASP A 145 1.56 -14.91 6.39
C ASP A 145 0.53 -13.77 6.36
N VAL A 146 0.55 -12.99 5.27
CA VAL A 146 -0.31 -11.82 5.06
C VAL A 146 -1.44 -12.20 4.13
N PHE A 147 -2.68 -12.03 4.60
CA PHE A 147 -3.88 -12.27 3.79
C PHE A 147 -4.63 -10.97 3.51
N PRO A 148 -5.11 -10.76 2.27
CA PRO A 148 -6.03 -9.68 2.01
C PRO A 148 -7.30 -9.91 2.81
N MET A 149 -7.80 -8.88 3.48
CA MET A 149 -9.04 -8.97 4.23
C MET A 149 -10.16 -9.35 3.24
N ASN A 150 -10.87 -10.45 3.51
CA ASN A 150 -11.86 -10.99 2.59
C ASN A 150 -13.03 -10.00 2.47
N ARG A 151 -12.97 -9.15 1.45
CA ARG A 151 -13.99 -8.18 1.11
C ARG A 151 -14.19 -8.26 -0.39
N THR A 152 -15.03 -9.19 -0.80
CA THR A 152 -15.92 -9.05 -1.96
C THR A 152 -16.89 -7.87 -1.74
N ASN A 153 -16.39 -6.70 -1.32
CA ASN A 153 -17.20 -5.50 -1.14
C ASN A 153 -17.00 -4.61 -2.37
N PRO A 154 -18.01 -4.54 -3.27
CA PRO A 154 -18.12 -3.44 -4.23
C PRO A 154 -18.08 -2.04 -3.59
N GLY A 155 -18.24 -1.94 -2.26
CA GLY A 155 -18.10 -0.70 -1.50
C GLY A 155 -16.71 -0.06 -1.49
N LEU A 156 -15.63 -0.80 -1.82
CA LEU A 156 -14.29 -0.19 -1.90
C LEU A 156 -14.20 0.85 -3.02
N LEU A 157 -14.95 0.66 -4.12
CA LEU A 157 -15.05 1.62 -5.22
C LEU A 157 -16.03 2.77 -4.90
N ASN A 158 -17.06 2.51 -4.08
CA ASN A 158 -18.05 3.51 -3.70
C ASN A 158 -17.49 4.59 -2.75
N ASP A 159 -16.47 4.24 -1.95
CA ASP A 159 -15.77 5.16 -1.05
C ASP A 159 -14.62 5.92 -1.73
N ILE A 160 -14.37 5.68 -3.03
CA ILE A 160 -13.36 6.40 -3.80
C ILE A 160 -13.92 7.74 -4.23
N TRP A 161 -13.25 8.80 -3.82
CA TRP A 161 -13.54 10.14 -4.29
C TRP A 161 -13.33 10.19 -5.80
N LYS A 162 -14.36 10.62 -6.52
CA LYS A 162 -14.27 10.82 -7.97
C LYS A 162 -13.15 11.82 -8.25
N ASN A 163 -12.16 11.39 -9.00
CA ASN A 163 -11.10 12.25 -9.49
C ASN A 163 -11.59 12.89 -10.81
N THR A 164 -11.22 14.15 -11.05
CA THR A 164 -11.66 14.89 -12.24
C THR A 164 -10.99 14.43 -13.53
N GLU A 165 -9.80 13.83 -13.42
CA GLU A 165 -8.94 13.38 -14.52
C GLU A 165 -9.07 11.87 -14.77
N PHE A 166 -9.20 11.06 -13.72
CA PHE A 166 -9.22 9.60 -13.81
C PHE A 166 -10.43 8.97 -13.15
N ASP A 167 -10.95 7.91 -13.78
CA ASP A 167 -11.90 7.00 -13.15
C ASP A 167 -11.24 5.65 -12.85
N ILE A 168 -11.56 5.06 -11.70
CA ILE A 168 -11.05 3.74 -11.31
C ILE A 168 -12.05 2.68 -11.78
N SER A 169 -11.72 2.03 -12.88
CA SER A 169 -12.58 1.00 -13.49
C SER A 169 -12.72 -0.27 -12.64
N TYR A 170 -11.62 -0.76 -12.06
CA TYR A 170 -11.61 -1.91 -11.16
C TYR A 170 -10.37 -1.92 -10.26
N ILE A 171 -10.47 -2.62 -9.14
CA ILE A 171 -9.34 -2.94 -8.25
C ILE A 171 -9.32 -4.46 -8.11
N ASN A 172 -8.18 -5.07 -8.40
CA ASN A 172 -7.97 -6.49 -8.20
C ASN A 172 -6.86 -6.71 -7.18
N VAL A 173 -7.09 -7.61 -6.22
CA VAL A 173 -6.15 -7.94 -5.15
C VAL A 173 -5.74 -9.40 -5.29
N THR A 174 -4.45 -9.63 -5.48
CA THR A 174 -3.85 -10.96 -5.57
C THR A 174 -2.85 -11.14 -4.43
N ARG A 175 -2.66 -12.39 -4.00
CA ARG A 175 -1.71 -12.75 -2.94
C ARG A 175 -0.69 -13.74 -3.49
N ASP A 176 0.58 -13.38 -3.38
CA ASP A 176 1.72 -14.22 -3.70
C ASP A 176 2.55 -14.47 -2.44
N VAL A 177 3.00 -15.71 -2.23
CA VAL A 177 3.88 -16.08 -1.11
C VAL A 177 5.27 -16.37 -1.62
N LYS A 178 6.28 -15.87 -0.90
CA LYS A 178 7.69 -16.16 -1.14
C LYS A 178 8.31 -16.71 0.13
N PHE A 179 9.11 -17.75 -0.02
CA PHE A 179 9.92 -18.36 1.01
C PHE A 179 11.38 -18.11 0.65
N TYR A 180 12.18 -17.71 1.62
CA TYR A 180 13.60 -17.46 1.43
C TYR A 180 14.37 -18.39 2.37
N ASP A 181 15.27 -19.20 1.81
CA ASP A 181 16.11 -20.15 2.54
C ASP A 181 17.30 -19.47 3.24
#